data_AF-A0AAD3X0Z3-F1
#
_entry.id   AF-A0AAD3X0Z3-F1
#
_cell.length_a   1.000
_cell.length_b   1.000
_cell.length_c   1.000
_cell.angle_alpha   90.00
_cell.angle_beta   90.00
_cell.angle_gamma   90.00
#
_symmetry.space_group_name_H-M   'P 1'
#
loop_
_entity.id
_entity.type
_entity.pdbx_description
1 polymer ?
#
loop_
_entity_poly.entity_id
_entity_poly.type
_entity_poly.pdbx_seq_one_letter_code
_entity_poly.pdbx_strand_id
1 'polypeptide(L)'
;MLVLGVNADDKGAQLEALVRTILRGQGFEDVRLNVIRAGGNELDIVANLSTQVANSTHRTPLVGEAKAYATPINMPMWQRFLGKVFIERLSAPQTIGVMIALNGVNGNVYGSYRTLQEHSIMLLVGDDLIEHALSTSEISPMAVARENVKQQFRAEPIDLDIAYYGGAYRWVVRWSVDSYSVVDGHGHLLSSEALESLRGALLSEVSGELTATEEALALAEVLHDVHVETIGRLLSGEVVLTSAQGNEEIHQWLAQRPYCRLDHDRLTLIDPTDLDAQGVSSLFLDLFENKVSVRRLQFMVDGHHLPYLTRMIELLPDLQEGFALAAEDRAKLLSISAPFPSAWVAIARPNPLITVHRADETEAPDANVEASDLSAFWESVSGAIRADFSNPMLRGFLYDHLGVAEIEQATSYRYKSKTSVLGELEILVRDKIGRLEDGLAGEAGTRHLLIRALASAPEPWDHDHPEPLPLT
;
A
#
# COMPACT_ATOMS: atom_id res chain seq x y z
N MET A 1 -5.19 20.90 6.25
CA MET A 1 -3.73 20.82 6.02
C MET A 1 -2.99 21.37 7.23
N LEU A 2 -1.99 20.65 7.73
CA LEU A 2 -1.16 21.04 8.87
C LEU A 2 0.11 21.76 8.40
N VAL A 3 0.48 22.88 9.02
CA VAL A 3 1.81 23.47 8.87
C VAL A 3 2.60 23.10 10.12
N LEU A 4 3.63 22.28 9.94
CA LEU A 4 4.43 21.79 11.08
C LEU A 4 5.46 22.85 11.47
N GLY A 5 5.90 22.82 12.72
CA GLY A 5 6.99 23.64 13.22
C GLY A 5 7.51 23.12 14.55
N VAL A 6 8.82 23.17 14.77
CA VAL A 6 9.44 22.77 16.04
C VAL A 6 9.03 23.70 17.18
N ASN A 7 8.79 24.97 16.84
CA ASN A 7 8.30 26.00 17.75
C ASN A 7 7.51 27.05 16.95
N ALA A 8 6.98 28.06 17.64
CA ALA A 8 6.21 29.14 17.02
C ALA A 8 6.99 29.91 15.94
N ASP A 9 8.29 30.16 16.13
CA ASP A 9 9.08 30.92 15.16
C ASP A 9 9.32 30.11 13.88
N ASP A 10 9.67 28.84 14.03
CA ASP A 10 9.84 27.91 12.90
C ASP A 10 8.51 27.71 12.14
N LYS A 11 7.40 27.51 12.85
CA LYS A 11 6.07 27.44 12.22
C LYS A 11 5.75 28.69 11.40
N GLY A 12 6.09 29.86 11.92
CA GLY A 12 5.99 31.13 11.19
C GLY A 12 6.84 31.12 9.92
N ALA A 13 8.08 30.64 10.00
CA ALA A 13 8.97 30.52 8.85
C ALA A 13 8.44 29.51 7.81
N GLN A 14 7.86 28.38 8.22
CA GLN A 14 7.23 27.41 7.32
C GLN A 14 6.00 28.00 6.62
N LEU A 15 5.16 28.73 7.36
CA LEU A 15 4.01 29.43 6.79
C LEU A 15 4.47 30.50 5.79
N GLU A 16 5.53 31.25 6.10
CA GLU A 16 6.10 32.23 5.18
C GLU A 16 6.61 31.59 3.90
N ALA A 17 7.34 30.48 4.01
CA ALA A 17 7.87 29.75 2.87
C ALA A 17 6.73 29.26 1.95
N LEU A 18 5.69 28.66 2.54
CA LEU A 18 4.50 28.18 1.82
C LEU A 18 3.82 29.33 1.07
N VAL A 19 3.47 30.42 1.77
CA VAL A 19 2.78 31.58 1.19
C VAL A 19 3.60 32.23 0.08
N ARG A 20 4.93 32.31 0.25
CA ARG A 20 5.82 32.87 -0.77
C ARG A 20 5.83 32.02 -2.03
N THR A 21 5.87 30.70 -1.91
CA THR A 21 5.82 29.78 -3.05
C THR A 21 4.52 29.94 -3.81
N ILE A 22 3.38 29.99 -3.11
CA ILE A 22 2.04 30.16 -3.71
C ILE A 22 1.93 31.47 -4.49
N LEU A 23 2.28 32.59 -3.86
CA LEU A 23 2.16 33.91 -4.49
C LEU A 23 3.08 34.05 -5.70
N ARG A 24 4.30 33.50 -5.63
CA ARG A 24 5.20 33.47 -6.79
C ARG A 24 4.66 32.60 -7.92
N GLY A 25 4.05 31.45 -7.60
CA GLY A 25 3.38 30.59 -8.58
C GLY A 25 2.24 31.31 -9.32
N GLN A 26 1.58 32.28 -8.66
CA GLN A 26 0.54 33.12 -9.26
C GLN A 26 1.09 34.37 -9.98
N GLY A 27 2.42 34.52 -10.09
CA GLY A 27 3.07 35.63 -10.80
C GLY A 27 3.32 36.88 -9.96
N PHE A 28 3.16 36.83 -8.64
CA PHE A 28 3.51 37.95 -7.77
C PHE A 28 5.02 38.02 -7.50
N GLU A 29 5.54 39.23 -7.56
CA GLU A 29 6.93 39.60 -7.32
C GLU A 29 7.07 40.39 -6.01
N ASP A 30 8.31 40.55 -5.53
CA ASP A 30 8.64 41.33 -4.33
C ASP A 30 7.83 40.96 -3.07
N VAL A 31 7.48 39.68 -2.90
CA VAL A 31 6.69 39.18 -1.76
C VAL A 31 7.45 39.42 -0.44
N ARG A 32 6.95 40.38 0.34
CA ARG A 32 7.40 40.69 1.70
C ARG A 32 6.36 40.18 2.69
N LEU A 33 6.84 39.46 3.70
CA LEU A 33 6.02 38.86 4.74
C LEU A 33 6.51 39.39 6.10
N ASN A 34 5.57 39.68 7.00
CA ASN A 34 5.87 40.04 8.38
C ASN A 34 5.04 39.17 9.32
N VAL A 35 5.70 38.35 10.14
CA VAL A 35 5.04 37.56 11.20
C VAL A 35 4.56 38.50 12.31
N ILE A 36 3.26 38.46 12.62
CA ILE A 36 2.65 39.33 13.63
C ILE A 36 2.56 38.60 14.99
N ARG A 37 3.62 38.69 15.81
CA ARG A 37 3.67 38.33 17.26
C ARG A 37 3.25 36.88 17.64
N ALA A 38 3.42 36.59 18.95
CA ALA A 38 3.48 35.28 19.62
C ALA A 38 2.58 34.17 19.02
N GLY A 39 3.20 33.23 18.31
CA GLY A 39 2.56 31.98 17.90
C GLY A 39 2.83 31.52 16.47
N GLY A 40 3.39 32.36 15.59
CA GLY A 40 3.79 31.95 14.22
C GLY A 40 2.65 31.63 13.26
N ASN A 41 1.40 31.85 13.64
CA ASN A 41 0.23 31.40 12.89
C ASN A 41 -0.39 32.48 12.00
N GLU A 42 0.20 33.67 11.92
CA GLU A 42 -0.33 34.83 11.19
C GLU A 42 0.78 35.65 10.50
N LEU A 43 0.53 36.03 9.25
CA LEU A 43 1.41 36.87 8.43
C LEU A 43 0.64 38.02 7.81
N ASP A 44 1.24 39.21 7.80
CA ASP A 44 0.89 40.26 6.84
C ASP A 44 1.69 40.07 5.55
N ILE A 45 1.04 40.28 4.40
CA ILE A 45 1.59 40.08 3.06
C ILE A 45 1.58 41.40 2.30
N VAL A 46 2.70 41.71 1.64
CA VAL A 46 2.78 42.76 0.63
C VAL A 46 3.51 42.21 -0.59
N ALA A 47 2.95 42.37 -1.79
CA ALA A 47 3.58 41.94 -3.04
C ALA A 47 3.18 42.86 -4.20
N ASN A 48 3.72 42.60 -5.40
CA ASN A 48 3.32 43.30 -6.62
C ASN A 48 3.07 42.32 -7.76
N LEU A 49 1.99 42.52 -8.53
CA LEU A 49 1.79 41.86 -9.81
C LEU A 49 2.32 42.77 -10.92
N SER A 50 3.36 42.32 -11.62
CA SER A 50 3.96 43.05 -12.74
C SER A 50 3.30 42.60 -14.05
N THR A 51 2.62 43.52 -14.74
CA THR A 51 2.04 43.26 -16.06
C THR A 51 2.78 44.08 -17.12
N GLN A 52 3.33 43.41 -18.13
CA GLN A 52 3.94 44.06 -19.29
C GLN A 52 2.82 44.59 -20.20
N VAL A 53 2.81 45.91 -20.43
CA VAL A 53 1.86 46.54 -21.36
C VAL A 53 2.65 47.41 -22.34
N ALA A 54 2.75 46.93 -23.58
CA ALA A 54 3.47 47.53 -24.70
C ALA A 54 4.92 47.98 -24.37
N ASN A 55 5.09 49.20 -23.86
CA ASN A 55 6.38 49.84 -23.56
C ASN A 55 6.56 50.19 -22.06
N SER A 56 5.71 49.67 -21.18
CA SER A 56 5.77 49.96 -19.74
C SER A 56 5.38 48.75 -18.89
N THR A 57 5.96 48.64 -17.70
CA THR A 57 5.57 47.64 -16.69
C THR A 57 4.60 48.29 -15.72
N HIS A 58 3.35 47.85 -15.73
CA HIS A 58 2.36 48.26 -14.73
C HIS A 58 2.52 47.38 -13.49
N ARG A 59 2.59 47.99 -12.30
CA ARG A 59 2.66 47.28 -11.02
C ARG A 59 1.36 47.44 -10.27
N THR A 60 0.72 46.32 -9.99
CA THR A 60 -0.50 46.26 -9.19
C THR A 60 -0.13 45.77 -7.79
N PRO A 61 -0.22 46.62 -6.76
CA PRO A 61 0.11 46.22 -5.40
C PRO A 61 -0.88 45.18 -4.86
N LEU A 62 -0.37 44.28 -4.04
CA LEU A 62 -1.12 43.29 -3.28
C LEU A 62 -0.89 43.54 -1.80
N VAL A 63 -1.98 43.53 -1.02
CA VAL A 63 -1.94 43.47 0.44
C VAL A 63 -2.71 42.25 0.90
N GLY A 64 -2.24 41.56 1.93
CA GLY A 64 -2.91 40.36 2.38
C GLY A 64 -2.63 39.93 3.80
N GLU A 65 -3.36 38.91 4.22
CA GLU A 65 -3.15 38.19 5.47
C GLU A 65 -3.12 36.69 5.18
N ALA A 66 -2.22 35.95 5.85
CA ALA A 66 -2.26 34.50 5.90
C ALA A 66 -2.44 34.02 7.34
N LYS A 67 -3.29 33.00 7.53
CA LYS A 67 -3.60 32.45 8.84
C LYS A 67 -3.64 30.92 8.83
N ALA A 68 -2.96 30.33 9.82
CA ALA A 68 -2.80 28.89 10.02
C ALA A 68 -3.44 28.39 11.33
N TYR A 69 -4.43 29.09 11.88
CA TYR A 69 -5.11 28.68 13.11
C TYR A 69 -5.96 27.43 12.93
N ALA A 70 -6.11 26.61 13.98
CA ALA A 70 -6.98 25.42 13.98
C ALA A 70 -8.45 25.72 13.64
N THR A 71 -8.93 26.95 13.86
CA THR A 71 -10.31 27.35 13.58
C THR A 71 -10.45 28.15 12.28
N PRO A 72 -11.53 27.94 11.50
CA PRO A 72 -11.81 28.72 10.30
C PRO A 72 -11.90 30.24 10.57
N ILE A 73 -11.57 31.05 9.56
CA ILE A 73 -11.70 32.51 9.66
C ILE A 73 -13.16 32.89 9.88
N ASN A 74 -13.38 33.79 10.84
CA ASN A 74 -14.68 34.32 11.21
C ASN A 74 -14.92 35.74 10.67
N MET A 75 -16.17 36.21 10.76
CA MET A 75 -16.56 37.54 10.25
C MET A 75 -15.77 38.71 10.84
N PRO A 76 -15.51 38.79 12.16
CA PRO A 76 -14.68 39.85 12.72
C PRO A 76 -13.26 39.92 12.15
N MET A 77 -12.67 38.78 11.82
CA MET A 77 -11.35 38.73 11.17
C MET A 77 -11.43 39.15 9.71
N TRP A 78 -12.42 38.63 8.99
CA TRP A 78 -12.71 39.02 7.61
C TRP A 78 -12.94 40.53 7.46
N GLN A 79 -13.72 41.14 8.34
CA GLN A 79 -13.99 42.58 8.33
C GLN A 79 -12.73 43.42 8.60
N ARG A 80 -11.83 42.95 9.48
CA ARG A 80 -10.54 43.61 9.73
C ARG A 80 -9.67 43.60 8.48
N PHE A 81 -9.59 42.46 7.79
CA PHE A 81 -8.90 42.35 6.51
C PHE A 81 -9.50 43.27 5.45
N LEU A 82 -10.82 43.26 5.27
CA LEU A 82 -11.49 44.17 4.33
C LEU A 82 -11.21 45.64 4.64
N GLY A 83 -11.16 46.01 5.92
CA GLY A 83 -10.76 47.35 6.36
C GLY A 83 -9.34 47.72 5.95
N LYS A 84 -8.38 46.80 6.07
CA LYS A 84 -6.99 47.01 5.59
C LYS A 84 -6.95 47.25 4.09
N VAL A 85 -7.62 46.39 3.31
CA VAL A 85 -7.70 46.52 1.85
C VAL A 85 -8.34 47.85 1.44
N PHE A 86 -9.44 48.23 2.11
CA PHE A 86 -10.13 49.49 1.86
C PHE A 86 -9.22 50.70 2.07
N ILE A 87 -8.49 50.74 3.19
CA ILE A 87 -7.54 51.84 3.49
C ILE A 87 -6.44 51.91 2.43
N GLU A 88 -5.87 50.77 2.03
CA GLU A 88 -4.80 50.74 1.02
C GLU A 88 -5.30 51.24 -0.34
N ARG A 89 -6.54 50.89 -0.71
CA ARG A 89 -7.18 51.35 -1.96
C ARG A 89 -7.47 52.84 -2.01
N LEU A 90 -7.53 53.54 -0.88
CA LEU A 90 -7.61 55.00 -0.88
C LEU A 90 -6.35 55.65 -1.49
N SER A 91 -5.20 54.99 -1.37
CA SER A 91 -3.92 55.46 -1.93
C SER A 91 -3.61 54.83 -3.29
N ALA A 92 -3.94 53.56 -3.47
CA ALA A 92 -3.71 52.80 -4.70
C ALA A 92 -5.00 52.06 -5.11
N PRO A 93 -5.88 52.66 -5.92
CA PRO A 93 -7.22 52.11 -6.23
C PRO A 93 -7.22 50.69 -6.81
N GLN A 94 -6.13 50.31 -7.48
CA GLN A 94 -5.91 49.00 -8.09
C GLN A 94 -5.38 47.92 -7.13
N THR A 95 -5.20 48.20 -5.83
CA THR A 95 -4.70 47.20 -4.87
C THR A 95 -5.56 45.94 -4.84
N ILE A 96 -4.92 44.78 -4.88
CA ILE A 96 -5.54 43.47 -4.70
C ILE A 96 -5.41 43.05 -3.24
N GLY A 97 -6.53 42.66 -2.62
CA GLY A 97 -6.57 42.03 -1.32
C GLY A 97 -6.45 40.52 -1.42
N VAL A 98 -5.55 39.87 -0.67
CA VAL A 98 -5.47 38.41 -0.55
C VAL A 98 -5.68 37.97 0.91
N MET A 99 -6.62 37.06 1.13
CA MET A 99 -6.73 36.32 2.40
C MET A 99 -6.38 34.85 2.17
N ILE A 100 -5.40 34.32 2.90
CA ILE A 100 -5.04 32.89 2.88
C ILE A 100 -5.49 32.24 4.19
N ALA A 101 -6.41 31.28 4.08
CA ALA A 101 -7.08 30.63 5.20
C ALA A 101 -6.86 29.11 5.16
N LEU A 102 -5.77 28.62 5.77
CA LEU A 102 -5.36 27.21 5.64
C LEU A 102 -6.38 26.21 6.19
N ASN A 103 -7.13 26.60 7.23
CA ASN A 103 -8.22 25.80 7.80
C ASN A 103 -9.61 26.33 7.39
N GLY A 104 -9.67 27.02 6.25
CA GLY A 104 -10.89 27.48 5.63
C GLY A 104 -11.53 28.71 6.29
N VAL A 105 -12.75 28.99 5.86
CA VAL A 105 -13.57 30.11 6.33
C VAL A 105 -14.96 29.62 6.71
N ASN A 106 -15.64 30.32 7.62
CA ASN A 106 -17.02 29.94 7.94
C ASN A 106 -18.02 30.40 6.84
N GLY A 107 -19.24 29.87 6.89
CA GLY A 107 -20.27 30.15 5.88
C GLY A 107 -20.65 31.63 5.74
N ASN A 108 -20.54 32.42 6.81
CA ASN A 108 -20.81 33.86 6.76
C ASN A 108 -19.71 34.61 5.98
N VAL A 109 -18.45 34.25 6.21
CA VAL A 109 -17.31 34.82 5.46
C VAL A 109 -17.40 34.42 3.99
N TYR A 110 -17.68 33.15 3.71
CA TYR A 110 -17.84 32.67 2.34
C TYR A 110 -19.01 33.39 1.62
N GLY A 111 -20.16 33.55 2.29
CA GLY A 111 -21.30 34.31 1.77
C GLY A 111 -20.94 35.77 1.48
N SER A 112 -20.22 36.42 2.39
CA SER A 112 -19.71 37.79 2.20
C SER A 112 -18.75 37.88 1.02
N TYR A 113 -17.80 36.96 0.90
CA TYR A 113 -16.84 36.90 -0.21
C TYR A 113 -17.55 36.77 -1.56
N ARG A 114 -18.56 35.88 -1.66
CA ARG A 114 -19.36 35.72 -2.89
C ARG A 114 -20.12 36.98 -3.28
N THR A 115 -20.60 37.76 -2.32
CA THR A 115 -21.25 39.05 -2.61
C THR A 115 -20.24 40.11 -3.05
N LEU A 116 -18.99 40.01 -2.58
CA LEU A 116 -17.89 40.93 -2.85
C LEU A 116 -16.98 40.48 -4.00
N GLN A 117 -17.45 39.64 -4.93
CA GLN A 117 -16.70 39.16 -6.10
C GLN A 117 -16.36 40.29 -7.10
N GLU A 118 -15.76 41.37 -6.64
CA GLU A 118 -14.98 42.31 -7.44
C GLU A 118 -13.62 41.67 -7.74
N HIS A 119 -13.02 42.02 -8.89
CA HIS A 119 -11.68 41.55 -9.31
C HIS A 119 -10.52 41.98 -8.39
N SER A 120 -10.80 42.49 -7.20
CA SER A 120 -9.82 43.10 -6.28
C SER A 120 -9.67 42.37 -4.96
N ILE A 121 -10.45 41.30 -4.70
CA ILE A 121 -10.31 40.49 -3.48
C ILE A 121 -10.22 39.02 -3.85
N MET A 122 -9.21 38.35 -3.33
CA MET A 122 -8.97 36.92 -3.49
C MET A 122 -8.99 36.25 -2.11
N LEU A 123 -9.67 35.12 -2.05
CA LEU A 123 -9.66 34.22 -0.91
C LEU A 123 -9.05 32.90 -1.37
N LEU A 124 -7.96 32.48 -0.73
CA LEU A 124 -7.33 31.18 -0.92
C LEU A 124 -7.55 30.35 0.34
N VAL A 125 -8.28 29.25 0.24
CA VAL A 125 -8.47 28.31 1.35
C VAL A 125 -7.50 27.14 1.24
N GLY A 126 -7.34 26.37 2.32
CA GLY A 126 -6.45 25.20 2.35
C GLY A 126 -6.68 24.22 1.20
N ASP A 127 -7.93 24.00 0.81
CA ASP A 127 -8.28 23.10 -0.29
C ASP A 127 -7.73 23.59 -1.64
N ASP A 128 -7.74 24.91 -1.90
CA ASP A 128 -7.14 25.48 -3.12
C ASP A 128 -5.63 25.20 -3.19
N LEU A 129 -4.97 25.13 -2.03
CA LEU A 129 -3.53 24.83 -1.96
C LEU A 129 -3.23 23.35 -2.21
N ILE A 130 -4.10 22.48 -1.71
CA ILE A 130 -4.04 21.04 -1.97
C ILE A 130 -4.28 20.78 -3.46
N GLU A 131 -5.27 21.44 -4.07
CA GLU A 131 -5.51 21.36 -5.52
C GLU A 131 -4.30 21.84 -6.33
N HIS A 132 -3.66 22.93 -5.90
CA HIS A 132 -2.44 23.39 -6.54
C HIS A 132 -1.31 22.36 -6.43
N ALA A 133 -1.04 21.83 -5.23
CA ALA A 133 -0.01 20.83 -5.00
C ALA A 133 -0.27 19.52 -5.79
N LEU A 134 -1.54 19.15 -5.98
CA LEU A 134 -1.93 18.04 -6.86
C LEU A 134 -1.62 18.38 -8.33
N SER A 135 -1.92 19.59 -8.78
CA SER A 135 -1.69 20.04 -10.16
C SER A 135 -0.20 20.14 -10.52
N THR A 136 0.65 20.41 -9.54
CA THR A 136 2.12 20.49 -9.69
C THR A 136 2.82 19.17 -9.40
N SER A 137 2.07 18.11 -9.09
CA SER A 137 2.60 16.79 -8.71
C SER A 137 3.52 16.83 -7.49
N GLU A 138 3.32 17.78 -6.58
CA GLU A 138 4.03 17.80 -5.28
C GLU A 138 3.40 16.82 -4.28
N ILE A 139 2.14 16.44 -4.51
CA ILE A 139 1.43 15.37 -3.80
C ILE A 139 0.66 14.48 -4.77
N SER A 140 0.49 13.21 -4.40
CA SER A 140 -0.44 12.30 -5.06
C SER A 140 -1.87 12.47 -4.53
N PRO A 141 -2.91 12.13 -5.31
CA PRO A 141 -4.27 12.01 -4.79
C PRO A 141 -4.32 11.07 -3.58
N MET A 142 -5.17 11.37 -2.59
CA MET A 142 -5.26 10.62 -1.33
C MET A 142 -5.47 9.11 -1.55
N ALA A 143 -6.27 8.72 -2.54
CA ALA A 143 -6.51 7.31 -2.86
C ALA A 143 -5.21 6.58 -3.30
N VAL A 144 -4.37 7.25 -4.10
CA VAL A 144 -3.08 6.72 -4.56
C VAL A 144 -2.09 6.66 -3.39
N ALA A 145 -2.00 7.73 -2.60
CA ALA A 145 -1.14 7.75 -1.42
C ALA A 145 -1.53 6.68 -0.41
N ARG A 146 -2.83 6.48 -0.17
CA ARG A 146 -3.37 5.42 0.70
C ARG A 146 -2.98 4.04 0.21
N GLU A 147 -3.11 3.77 -1.09
CA GLU A 147 -2.72 2.49 -1.67
C GLU A 147 -1.20 2.26 -1.54
N ASN A 148 -0.38 3.28 -1.81
CA ASN A 148 1.06 3.19 -1.62
C ASN A 148 1.45 2.93 -0.16
N VAL A 149 0.79 3.60 0.79
CA VAL A 149 0.96 3.37 2.23
C VAL A 149 0.56 1.93 2.58
N LYS A 150 -0.59 1.47 2.11
CA LYS A 150 -1.06 0.10 2.33
C LYS A 150 -0.07 -0.92 1.79
N GLN A 151 0.49 -0.71 0.60
CA GLN A 151 1.47 -1.61 0.02
C GLN A 151 2.80 -1.63 0.82
N GLN A 152 3.24 -0.47 1.30
CA GLN A 152 4.53 -0.35 1.99
C GLN A 152 4.47 -0.80 3.45
N PHE A 153 3.42 -0.40 4.19
CA PHE A 153 3.24 -0.75 5.60
C PHE A 153 2.44 -2.04 5.79
N ARG A 154 1.79 -2.55 4.73
CA ARG A 154 0.94 -3.76 4.75
C ARG A 154 -0.14 -3.68 5.83
N ALA A 155 -0.71 -2.50 5.96
CA ALA A 155 -1.74 -2.13 6.92
C ALA A 155 -2.65 -1.04 6.33
N GLU A 156 -3.94 -1.05 6.68
CA GLU A 156 -4.90 -0.04 6.24
C GLU A 156 -4.90 1.14 7.23
N PRO A 157 -4.61 2.38 6.79
CA PRO A 157 -4.66 3.54 7.66
C PRO A 157 -6.11 3.99 7.94
N ILE A 158 -6.36 4.45 9.18
CA ILE A 158 -7.64 5.06 9.56
C ILE A 158 -7.85 6.35 8.77
N ASP A 159 -6.82 7.19 8.72
CA ASP A 159 -6.88 8.50 8.09
C ASP A 159 -5.52 8.97 7.55
N LEU A 160 -5.56 9.97 6.67
CA LEU A 160 -4.42 10.58 6.01
C LEU A 160 -4.56 12.10 6.03
N ASP A 161 -3.74 12.75 6.84
CA ASP A 161 -3.69 14.22 6.93
C ASP A 161 -2.52 14.77 6.10
N ILE A 162 -2.76 15.82 5.31
CA ILE A 162 -1.68 16.53 4.61
C ILE A 162 -0.95 17.46 5.57
N ALA A 163 0.37 17.36 5.61
CA ALA A 163 1.26 18.23 6.35
C ALA A 163 2.29 18.91 5.43
N TYR A 164 2.71 20.12 5.79
CA TYR A 164 3.76 20.86 5.10
C TYR A 164 4.90 21.21 6.07
N TYR A 165 6.14 20.89 5.67
CA TYR A 165 7.35 21.25 6.40
C TYR A 165 8.58 21.20 5.51
N GLY A 166 9.50 22.15 5.68
CA GLY A 166 10.80 22.13 5.02
C GLY A 166 10.71 22.23 3.50
N GLY A 167 9.68 22.89 2.97
CA GLY A 167 9.48 23.03 1.53
C GLY A 167 8.78 21.86 0.84
N ALA A 168 8.34 20.84 1.58
CA ALA A 168 7.71 19.65 1.03
C ALA A 168 6.38 19.33 1.71
N TYR A 169 5.45 18.81 0.91
CA TYR A 169 4.22 18.19 1.40
C TYR A 169 4.46 16.74 1.81
N ARG A 170 3.71 16.27 2.79
CA ARG A 170 3.81 14.96 3.43
C ARG A 170 2.43 14.46 3.79
N TRP A 171 2.27 13.14 3.86
CA TRP A 171 1.11 12.53 4.49
C TRP A 171 1.45 12.07 5.91
N VAL A 172 0.65 12.51 6.88
CA VAL A 172 0.60 11.95 8.23
C VAL A 172 -0.41 10.81 8.19
N VAL A 173 0.10 9.60 8.39
CA VAL A 173 -0.66 8.35 8.31
C VAL A 173 -1.13 7.99 9.71
N ARG A 174 -2.45 7.97 9.93
CA ARG A 174 -3.04 7.62 11.23
C ARG A 174 -3.35 6.13 11.28
N TRP A 175 -2.74 5.42 12.23
CA TRP A 175 -3.01 4.00 12.46
C TRP A 175 -4.01 3.80 13.59
N SER A 176 -3.98 4.67 14.60
CA SER A 176 -4.91 4.71 15.72
C SER A 176 -5.10 6.15 16.21
N VAL A 177 -5.88 6.33 17.28
CA VAL A 177 -5.99 7.63 17.97
C VAL A 177 -4.64 8.08 18.54
N ASP A 178 -3.82 7.11 18.95
CA ASP A 178 -2.59 7.33 19.70
C ASP A 178 -1.34 7.02 18.89
N SER A 179 -1.43 6.64 17.61
CA SER A 179 -0.25 6.32 16.79
C SER A 179 -0.35 6.80 15.34
N TYR A 180 0.78 7.25 14.82
CA TYR A 180 0.91 7.72 13.45
C TYR A 180 2.29 7.44 12.86
N SER A 181 2.38 7.50 11.53
CA SER A 181 3.64 7.52 10.77
C SER A 181 3.61 8.66 9.76
N VAL A 182 4.73 8.91 9.07
CA VAL A 182 4.83 9.97 8.06
C VAL A 182 5.50 9.44 6.81
N VAL A 183 4.92 9.77 5.66
CA VAL A 183 5.43 9.43 4.32
C VAL A 183 5.58 10.70 3.48
N ASP A 184 6.27 10.59 2.35
CA ASP A 184 6.38 11.67 1.38
C ASP A 184 5.02 12.06 0.76
N GLY A 185 4.98 13.11 -0.06
CA GLY A 185 3.75 13.56 -0.73
C GLY A 185 3.08 12.52 -1.63
N HIS A 186 3.79 11.44 -1.99
CA HIS A 186 3.31 10.37 -2.83
C HIS A 186 2.96 9.08 -2.08
N GLY A 187 3.16 9.05 -0.76
CA GLY A 187 2.89 7.88 0.06
C GLY A 187 4.11 6.98 0.26
N HIS A 188 5.33 7.39 -0.12
CA HIS A 188 6.54 6.60 0.05
C HIS A 188 7.26 6.84 1.38
N LEU A 189 7.97 5.82 1.84
CA LEU A 189 8.78 5.89 3.05
C LEU A 189 9.83 7.01 2.98
N LEU A 190 9.94 7.76 4.08
CA LEU A 190 11.01 8.72 4.28
C LEU A 190 12.30 8.00 4.69
N SER A 191 13.45 8.56 4.31
CA SER A 191 14.74 8.14 4.86
C SER A 191 14.81 8.46 6.35
N SER A 192 15.62 7.71 7.11
CA SER A 192 15.79 7.93 8.55
C SER A 192 16.26 9.36 8.87
N GLU A 193 17.16 9.91 8.04
CA GLU A 193 17.62 11.31 8.16
C GLU A 193 16.47 12.31 7.96
N ALA A 194 15.63 12.09 6.95
CA ALA A 194 14.47 12.93 6.70
C ALA A 194 13.46 12.83 7.86
N LEU A 195 13.23 11.65 8.41
CA LEU A 195 12.33 11.46 9.56
C LEU A 195 12.84 12.17 10.82
N GLU A 196 14.13 12.01 11.14
CA GLU A 196 14.74 12.68 12.30
C GLU A 196 14.67 14.21 12.19
N SER A 197 14.85 14.76 10.97
CA SER A 197 14.71 16.20 10.74
C SER A 197 13.30 16.75 11.02
N LEU A 198 12.28 15.89 11.02
CA LEU A 198 10.87 16.25 11.24
C LEU A 198 10.41 15.98 12.66
N ARG A 199 11.11 15.10 13.39
CA ARG A 199 10.65 14.52 14.66
C ARG A 199 10.20 15.62 15.63
N GLY A 200 11.00 16.67 15.78
CA GLY A 200 10.66 17.79 16.65
C GLY A 200 9.38 18.53 16.25
N ALA A 201 9.17 18.76 14.95
CA ALA A 201 8.00 19.46 14.43
C ALA A 201 6.73 18.60 14.51
N LEU A 202 6.87 17.29 14.28
CA LEU A 202 5.77 16.32 14.40
C LEU A 202 5.30 16.20 15.84
N LEU A 203 6.21 16.02 16.80
CA LEU A 203 5.86 15.90 18.22
C LEU A 203 5.21 17.18 18.80
N SER A 204 5.44 18.34 18.19
CA SER A 204 4.85 19.61 18.62
C SER A 204 3.42 19.80 18.11
N GLU A 205 3.06 19.23 16.97
CA GLU A 205 1.83 19.59 16.23
C GLU A 205 0.88 18.39 15.99
N VAL A 206 1.38 17.16 16.07
CA VAL A 206 0.62 15.93 15.84
C VAL A 206 0.48 15.17 17.16
N SER A 207 -0.76 14.90 17.58
CA SER A 207 -1.04 14.07 18.75
C SER A 207 -0.74 12.59 18.49
N GLY A 208 -0.28 11.86 19.50
CA GLY A 208 0.04 10.43 19.41
C GLY A 208 1.53 10.14 19.34
N GLU A 209 1.87 8.86 19.21
CA GLU A 209 3.22 8.33 19.14
C GLU A 209 3.64 8.18 17.67
N LEU A 210 4.81 8.75 17.34
CA LEU A 210 5.43 8.60 16.02
C LEU A 210 6.06 7.21 15.93
N THR A 211 5.41 6.32 15.19
CA THR A 211 5.91 4.97 14.89
C THR A 211 6.92 5.08 13.75
N ALA A 212 8.19 4.76 14.03
CA ALA A 212 9.23 4.73 13.00
C ALA A 212 8.92 3.62 11.98
N THR A 213 9.31 3.80 10.72
CA THR A 213 9.00 2.88 9.61
C THR A 213 9.38 1.42 9.87
N GLU A 214 10.52 1.17 10.51
CA GLU A 214 10.97 -0.18 10.85
C GLU A 214 10.18 -0.80 12.02
N GLU A 215 9.76 0.01 12.99
CA GLU A 215 8.91 -0.42 14.10
C GLU A 215 7.48 -0.69 13.63
N ALA A 216 6.96 0.10 12.70
CA ALA A 216 5.65 -0.13 12.09
C ALA A 216 5.64 -1.41 11.24
N LEU A 217 6.70 -1.68 10.49
CA LEU A 217 6.88 -2.96 9.77
C LEU A 217 7.01 -4.14 10.72
N ALA A 218 7.80 -4.00 11.79
CA ALA A 218 7.95 -5.04 12.81
C ALA A 218 6.62 -5.31 13.53
N LEU A 219 5.85 -4.27 13.86
CA LEU A 219 4.53 -4.39 14.46
C LEU A 219 3.55 -5.07 13.50
N ALA A 220 3.54 -4.70 12.22
CA ALA A 220 2.71 -5.34 11.20
C ALA A 220 3.06 -6.82 11.03
N GLU A 221 4.36 -7.18 11.02
CA GLU A 221 4.81 -8.58 10.99
C GLU A 221 4.37 -9.36 12.23
N VAL A 222 4.44 -8.77 13.44
CA VAL A 222 3.96 -9.40 14.69
C VAL A 222 2.45 -9.60 14.67
N LEU A 223 1.68 -8.57 14.28
CA LEU A 223 0.23 -8.67 14.17
C LEU A 223 -0.18 -9.71 13.14
N HIS A 224 0.54 -9.79 12.01
CA HIS A 224 0.29 -10.80 11.00
C HIS A 224 0.63 -12.21 11.47
N ASP A 225 1.70 -12.42 12.26
CA ASP A 225 2.01 -13.74 12.84
C ASP A 225 0.84 -14.23 13.70
N VAL A 226 0.21 -13.33 14.45
CA VAL A 226 -1.00 -13.63 15.25
C VAL A 226 -2.23 -13.87 14.35
N HIS A 227 -2.38 -13.13 13.24
CA HIS A 227 -3.43 -13.41 12.24
C HIS A 227 -3.30 -14.82 11.68
N VAL A 228 -2.12 -15.20 11.19
CA VAL A 228 -1.92 -16.52 10.58
C VAL A 228 -2.09 -17.63 11.61
N GLU A 229 -1.62 -17.43 12.84
CA GLU A 229 -1.89 -18.36 13.94
C GLU A 229 -3.40 -18.54 14.17
N THR A 230 -4.14 -17.44 14.21
CA THR A 230 -5.59 -17.48 14.42
C THR A 230 -6.30 -18.18 13.25
N ILE A 231 -5.97 -17.84 12.01
CA ILE A 231 -6.54 -18.50 10.82
C ILE A 231 -6.18 -19.99 10.80
N GLY A 232 -4.94 -20.36 11.15
CA GLY A 232 -4.51 -21.75 11.25
C GLY A 232 -5.35 -22.57 12.23
N ARG A 233 -5.68 -21.99 13.39
CA ARG A 233 -6.60 -22.59 14.36
C ARG A 233 -8.03 -22.69 13.84
N LEU A 234 -8.51 -21.67 13.13
CA LEU A 234 -9.85 -21.74 12.53
C LEU A 234 -9.91 -22.79 11.41
N LEU A 235 -8.84 -22.96 10.62
CA LEU A 235 -8.72 -23.98 9.58
C LEU A 235 -8.75 -25.40 10.18
N SER A 236 -8.17 -25.60 11.37
CA SER A 236 -8.28 -26.88 12.10
C SER A 236 -9.67 -27.11 12.72
N GLY A 237 -10.63 -26.20 12.52
CA GLY A 237 -12.00 -26.28 13.01
C GLY A 237 -12.16 -25.78 14.45
N GLU A 238 -11.15 -25.14 15.03
CA GLU A 238 -11.30 -24.51 16.35
C GLU A 238 -12.25 -23.31 16.29
N VAL A 239 -12.87 -23.04 17.43
CA VAL A 239 -13.67 -21.83 17.66
C VAL A 239 -12.84 -20.88 18.50
N VAL A 240 -12.59 -19.68 17.98
CA VAL A 240 -11.85 -18.64 18.70
C VAL A 240 -12.84 -17.70 19.40
N LEU A 241 -12.66 -17.50 20.70
CA LEU A 241 -13.50 -16.58 21.48
C LEU A 241 -12.93 -15.16 21.36
N THR A 242 -13.74 -14.19 20.90
CA THR A 242 -13.25 -12.83 20.64
C THR A 242 -12.91 -12.07 21.93
N SER A 243 -13.59 -12.41 23.04
CA SER A 243 -13.36 -11.87 24.39
C SER A 243 -12.15 -12.47 25.13
N ALA A 244 -11.47 -13.48 24.57
CA ALA A 244 -10.29 -14.06 25.20
C ALA A 244 -9.12 -13.04 25.19
N GLN A 245 -8.52 -12.81 26.37
CA GLN A 245 -7.50 -11.78 26.58
C GLN A 245 -6.34 -11.89 25.59
N GLY A 246 -6.04 -10.80 24.86
CA GLY A 246 -4.76 -10.60 24.17
C GLY A 246 -4.85 -10.09 22.73
N ASN A 247 -5.92 -10.40 21.98
CA ASN A 247 -5.98 -10.18 20.52
C ASN A 247 -7.35 -9.68 20.02
N GLU A 248 -8.08 -8.90 20.82
CA GLU A 248 -9.46 -8.48 20.49
C GLU A 248 -9.55 -7.73 19.16
N GLU A 249 -8.60 -6.83 18.88
CA GLU A 249 -8.56 -6.06 17.62
C GLU A 249 -8.42 -6.98 16.38
N ILE A 250 -7.56 -7.99 16.47
CA ILE A 250 -7.37 -8.99 15.43
C ILE A 250 -8.64 -9.82 15.22
N HIS A 251 -9.29 -10.23 16.30
CA HIS A 251 -10.54 -11.00 16.22
C HIS A 251 -11.67 -10.17 15.60
N GLN A 252 -11.76 -8.88 15.96
CA GLN A 252 -12.73 -7.96 15.38
C GLN A 252 -12.44 -7.69 13.90
N TRP A 253 -11.18 -7.57 13.50
CA TRP A 253 -10.77 -7.45 12.11
C TRP A 253 -11.14 -8.70 11.31
N LEU A 254 -10.83 -9.89 11.84
CA LEU A 254 -11.17 -11.17 11.20
C LEU A 254 -12.69 -11.35 11.09
N ALA A 255 -13.46 -10.90 12.08
CA ALA A 255 -14.92 -10.97 12.05
C ALA A 255 -15.56 -10.17 10.91
N GLN A 256 -14.85 -9.18 10.36
CA GLN A 256 -15.31 -8.38 9.21
C GLN A 256 -14.93 -9.00 7.86
N ARG A 257 -14.15 -10.10 7.87
CA ARG A 257 -13.65 -10.72 6.65
C ARG A 257 -14.71 -11.61 5.99
N PRO A 258 -14.74 -11.66 4.65
CA PRO A 258 -15.78 -12.39 3.92
C PRO A 258 -15.70 -13.92 4.08
N TYR A 259 -14.63 -14.42 4.70
CA TYR A 259 -14.42 -15.85 4.97
C TYR A 259 -14.65 -16.25 6.44
N CYS A 260 -15.00 -15.30 7.30
CA CYS A 260 -15.26 -15.52 8.72
C CYS A 260 -16.73 -15.27 9.06
N ARG A 261 -17.19 -15.94 10.12
CA ARG A 261 -18.49 -15.72 10.74
C ARG A 261 -18.29 -15.47 12.23
N LEU A 262 -18.88 -14.38 12.72
CA LEU A 262 -18.95 -14.07 14.15
C LEU A 262 -20.36 -14.36 14.64
N ASP A 263 -20.51 -15.39 15.47
CA ASP A 263 -21.76 -15.66 16.18
C ASP A 263 -21.59 -15.37 17.67
N HIS A 264 -22.19 -14.27 18.12
CA HIS A 264 -21.99 -13.66 19.44
C HIS A 264 -20.52 -13.28 19.68
N ASP A 265 -19.75 -14.22 20.22
CA ASP A 265 -18.35 -14.06 20.61
C ASP A 265 -17.49 -15.21 20.04
N ARG A 266 -18.07 -16.00 19.12
CA ARG A 266 -17.45 -17.17 18.53
C ARG A 266 -17.08 -16.86 17.09
N LEU A 267 -15.79 -16.69 16.85
CA LEU A 267 -15.23 -16.56 15.51
C LEU A 267 -14.97 -17.96 14.93
N THR A 268 -15.52 -18.21 13.74
CA THR A 268 -15.35 -19.44 12.96
C THR A 268 -15.11 -19.10 11.49
N LEU A 269 -14.40 -19.96 10.76
CA LEU A 269 -14.41 -19.88 9.30
C LEU A 269 -15.77 -20.31 8.74
N ILE A 270 -16.14 -19.70 7.63
CA ILE A 270 -17.29 -20.15 6.83
C ILE A 270 -16.93 -21.51 6.20
N ASP A 271 -17.93 -22.38 6.07
CA ASP A 271 -17.74 -23.68 5.40
C ASP A 271 -17.26 -23.45 3.96
N PRO A 272 -16.25 -24.20 3.48
CA PRO A 272 -15.75 -24.06 2.12
C PRO A 272 -16.85 -24.08 1.05
N THR A 273 -17.90 -24.88 1.19
CA THR A 273 -18.97 -24.95 0.18
C THR A 273 -19.82 -23.70 0.10
N ASP A 274 -19.85 -22.91 1.18
CA ASP A 274 -20.61 -21.65 1.28
C ASP A 274 -19.79 -20.42 0.87
N LEU A 275 -18.47 -20.56 0.67
CA LEU A 275 -17.62 -19.45 0.23
C LEU A 275 -17.83 -19.13 -1.25
N ASP A 276 -17.85 -17.84 -1.57
CA ASP A 276 -17.74 -17.32 -2.93
C ASP A 276 -16.28 -17.04 -3.31
N ALA A 277 -16.08 -16.56 -4.55
CA ALA A 277 -14.75 -16.32 -5.11
C ALA A 277 -13.99 -15.26 -4.31
N GLN A 278 -14.67 -14.19 -3.89
CA GLN A 278 -14.08 -13.12 -3.10
C GLN A 278 -13.66 -13.64 -1.72
N GLY A 279 -14.50 -14.41 -1.04
CA GLY A 279 -14.24 -14.98 0.27
C GLY A 279 -13.01 -15.88 0.27
N VAL A 280 -12.96 -16.85 -0.64
CA VAL A 280 -11.86 -17.83 -0.69
C VAL A 280 -10.54 -17.21 -1.17
N SER A 281 -10.57 -16.27 -2.12
CA SER A 281 -9.37 -15.54 -2.54
C SER A 281 -8.84 -14.66 -1.42
N SER A 282 -9.72 -13.93 -0.72
CA SER A 282 -9.33 -13.08 0.42
C SER A 282 -8.67 -13.89 1.53
N LEU A 283 -9.15 -15.11 1.81
CA LEU A 283 -8.54 -15.99 2.81
C LEU A 283 -7.07 -16.28 2.50
N PHE A 284 -6.76 -16.70 1.26
CA PHE A 284 -5.39 -17.03 0.88
C PHE A 284 -4.50 -15.80 0.70
N LEU A 285 -5.06 -14.67 0.27
CA LEU A 285 -4.33 -13.41 0.17
C LEU A 285 -3.96 -12.87 1.56
N ASP A 286 -4.90 -12.88 2.49
CA ASP A 286 -4.68 -12.40 3.85
C ASP A 286 -3.70 -13.30 4.63
N LEU A 287 -3.61 -14.61 4.31
CA LEU A 287 -2.63 -15.53 4.90
C LEU A 287 -1.17 -15.19 4.54
N PHE A 288 -0.93 -14.59 3.37
CA PHE A 288 0.43 -14.33 2.85
C PHE A 288 0.64 -12.86 2.49
N GLU A 289 -0.14 -11.97 3.11
CA GLU A 289 0.02 -10.51 2.97
C GLU A 289 1.40 -10.06 3.48
N ASN A 290 1.89 -10.71 4.54
CA ASN A 290 3.18 -10.43 5.17
C ASN A 290 4.08 -11.67 5.23
N LYS A 291 5.28 -11.50 5.80
CA LYS A 291 6.16 -12.64 6.05
C LYS A 291 5.51 -13.56 7.07
N VAL A 292 5.45 -14.85 6.75
CA VAL A 292 4.90 -15.88 7.62
C VAL A 292 6.01 -16.74 8.16
N SER A 293 6.03 -16.97 9.47
CA SER A 293 6.93 -17.95 10.07
C SER A 293 6.49 -19.37 9.70
N VAL A 294 7.43 -20.21 9.30
CA VAL A 294 7.18 -21.62 8.92
C VAL A 294 6.43 -22.39 10.01
N ARG A 295 6.70 -22.10 11.29
CA ARG A 295 6.01 -22.73 12.42
C ARG A 295 4.49 -22.52 12.41
N ARG A 296 4.01 -21.47 11.72
CA ARG A 296 2.57 -21.16 11.59
C ARG A 296 1.91 -21.92 10.46
N LEU A 297 2.67 -22.61 9.62
CA LEU A 297 2.18 -23.40 8.49
C LEU A 297 1.82 -24.85 8.86
N GLN A 298 1.74 -25.18 10.16
CA GLN A 298 1.34 -26.51 10.65
C GLN A 298 0.02 -26.99 10.03
N PHE A 299 -0.95 -26.09 9.85
CA PHE A 299 -2.23 -26.41 9.22
C PHE A 299 -2.07 -27.00 7.80
N MET A 300 -0.97 -26.70 7.11
CA MET A 300 -0.67 -27.25 5.78
C MET A 300 -0.26 -28.72 5.85
N VAL A 301 0.54 -29.07 6.86
CA VAL A 301 1.00 -30.44 7.12
C VAL A 301 -0.20 -31.33 7.45
N ASP A 302 -1.13 -30.79 8.24
CA ASP A 302 -2.35 -31.49 8.63
C ASP A 302 -3.42 -31.51 7.52
N GLY A 303 -3.19 -30.79 6.42
CA GLY A 303 -4.09 -30.74 5.26
C GLY A 303 -5.38 -29.95 5.51
N HIS A 304 -5.42 -29.10 6.54
CA HIS A 304 -6.62 -28.33 6.90
C HIS A 304 -7.01 -27.28 5.85
N HIS A 305 -6.06 -26.85 5.00
CA HIS A 305 -6.32 -25.91 3.89
C HIS A 305 -6.93 -26.56 2.66
N LEU A 306 -6.86 -27.90 2.50
CA LEU A 306 -7.23 -28.59 1.25
C LEU A 306 -8.69 -28.36 0.82
N PRO A 307 -9.69 -28.34 1.73
CA PRO A 307 -11.07 -28.05 1.34
C PRO A 307 -11.24 -26.64 0.75
N TYR A 308 -10.55 -25.64 1.34
CA TYR A 308 -10.58 -24.25 0.88
C TYR A 308 -9.82 -24.08 -0.45
N LEU A 309 -8.68 -24.76 -0.62
CA LEU A 309 -7.95 -24.77 -1.88
C LEU A 309 -8.78 -25.41 -3.01
N THR A 310 -9.47 -26.50 -2.70
CA THR A 310 -10.38 -27.18 -3.64
C THR A 310 -11.49 -26.23 -4.07
N ARG A 311 -12.12 -25.54 -3.10
CA ARG A 311 -13.13 -24.51 -3.38
C ARG A 311 -12.60 -23.38 -4.27
N MET A 312 -11.39 -22.90 -4.02
CA MET A 312 -10.77 -21.86 -4.84
C MET A 312 -10.60 -22.31 -6.30
N ILE A 313 -10.20 -23.57 -6.53
CA ILE A 313 -10.05 -24.13 -7.89
C ILE A 313 -11.42 -24.32 -8.57
N GLU A 314 -12.46 -24.68 -7.82
CA GLU A 314 -13.84 -24.73 -8.37
C GLU A 314 -14.35 -23.36 -8.81
N LEU A 315 -13.99 -22.32 -8.07
CA LEU A 315 -14.38 -20.92 -8.32
C LEU A 315 -13.42 -20.18 -9.25
N LEU A 316 -12.50 -20.89 -9.91
CA LEU A 316 -11.58 -20.29 -10.86
C LEU A 316 -12.26 -19.47 -11.97
N PRO A 317 -13.42 -19.88 -12.54
CA PRO A 317 -14.13 -19.06 -13.51
C PRO A 317 -14.56 -17.70 -12.96
N ASP A 318 -14.97 -17.62 -11.70
CA ASP A 318 -15.37 -16.36 -11.08
C ASP A 318 -14.15 -15.50 -10.72
N LEU A 319 -13.00 -16.13 -10.41
CA LEU A 319 -11.75 -15.43 -10.10
C LEU A 319 -11.01 -14.89 -11.33
N GLN A 320 -11.25 -15.51 -12.50
CA GLN A 320 -10.45 -15.29 -13.72
C GLN A 320 -11.36 -14.99 -14.93
N GLU A 321 -12.48 -14.29 -14.72
CA GLU A 321 -13.39 -13.79 -15.77
C GLU A 321 -13.80 -14.87 -16.79
N GLY A 322 -14.33 -15.98 -16.29
CA GLY A 322 -14.82 -17.11 -17.08
C GLY A 322 -13.76 -18.13 -17.49
N PHE A 323 -12.48 -17.95 -17.12
CA PHE A 323 -11.45 -18.95 -17.38
C PHE A 323 -11.68 -20.23 -16.55
N ALA A 324 -11.77 -21.37 -17.24
CA ALA A 324 -12.02 -22.66 -16.62
C ALA A 324 -10.99 -23.70 -17.05
N LEU A 325 -10.60 -24.56 -16.10
CA LEU A 325 -9.77 -25.73 -16.38
C LEU A 325 -10.62 -26.97 -16.63
N ALA A 326 -10.13 -27.86 -17.49
CA ALA A 326 -10.66 -29.20 -17.63
C ALA A 326 -10.57 -29.97 -16.30
N ALA A 327 -11.41 -31.00 -16.11
CA ALA A 327 -11.45 -31.75 -14.85
C ALA A 327 -10.09 -32.40 -14.50
N GLU A 328 -9.35 -32.89 -15.49
CA GLU A 328 -8.01 -33.45 -15.32
C GLU A 328 -7.01 -32.37 -14.86
N ASP A 329 -7.03 -31.20 -15.50
CA ASP A 329 -6.16 -30.07 -15.13
C ASP A 329 -6.48 -29.51 -13.74
N ARG A 330 -7.76 -29.52 -13.32
CA ARG A 330 -8.15 -29.13 -11.95
C ARG A 330 -7.58 -30.10 -10.91
N ALA A 331 -7.70 -31.41 -11.15
CA ALA A 331 -7.15 -32.42 -10.25
C ALA A 331 -5.62 -32.31 -10.18
N LYS A 332 -4.97 -32.09 -11.33
CA LYS A 332 -3.54 -31.82 -11.41
C LYS A 332 -3.17 -30.57 -10.63
N LEU A 333 -3.85 -29.44 -10.85
CA LEU A 333 -3.61 -28.18 -10.14
C LEU A 333 -3.69 -28.37 -8.63
N LEU A 334 -4.73 -29.04 -8.13
CA LEU A 334 -4.88 -29.33 -6.70
C LEU A 334 -3.69 -30.14 -6.17
N SER A 335 -3.32 -31.22 -6.85
CA SER A 335 -2.21 -32.08 -6.40
C SER A 335 -0.86 -31.35 -6.37
N ILE A 336 -0.58 -30.51 -7.38
CA ILE A 336 0.72 -29.87 -7.49
C ILE A 336 0.81 -28.58 -6.68
N SER A 337 -0.30 -27.87 -6.45
CA SER A 337 -0.30 -26.61 -5.71
C SER A 337 -0.47 -26.81 -4.20
N ALA A 338 -1.04 -27.93 -3.76
CA ALA A 338 -1.29 -28.23 -2.34
C ALA A 338 -0.09 -28.02 -1.38
N PRO A 339 1.18 -28.26 -1.77
CA PRO A 339 2.32 -28.00 -0.88
C PRO A 339 2.95 -26.61 -1.05
N PHE A 340 2.55 -25.80 -2.03
CA PHE A 340 3.21 -24.52 -2.35
C PHE A 340 2.31 -23.31 -2.07
N PRO A 341 2.50 -22.59 -0.94
CA PRO A 341 1.63 -21.49 -0.55
C PRO A 341 1.59 -20.33 -1.55
N SER A 342 2.71 -20.01 -2.22
CA SER A 342 2.74 -18.95 -3.23
C SER A 342 1.89 -19.32 -4.46
N ALA A 343 1.72 -20.61 -4.75
CA ALA A 343 0.83 -21.05 -5.82
C ALA A 343 -0.62 -20.69 -5.51
N TRP A 344 -1.04 -20.71 -4.25
CA TRP A 344 -2.40 -20.32 -3.86
C TRP A 344 -2.63 -18.84 -4.06
N VAL A 345 -1.65 -18.01 -3.73
CA VAL A 345 -1.67 -16.57 -4.02
C VAL A 345 -1.74 -16.32 -5.52
N ALA A 346 -0.98 -17.06 -6.32
CA ALA A 346 -1.01 -16.93 -7.78
C ALA A 346 -2.36 -17.33 -8.39
N ILE A 347 -3.06 -18.31 -7.81
CA ILE A 347 -4.41 -18.73 -8.22
C ILE A 347 -5.47 -17.71 -7.77
N ALA A 348 -5.35 -17.20 -6.54
CA ALA A 348 -6.29 -16.27 -5.92
C ALA A 348 -6.31 -14.88 -6.58
N ARG A 349 -5.21 -14.47 -7.22
CA ARG A 349 -5.11 -13.17 -7.89
C ARG A 349 -5.59 -13.27 -9.34
N PRO A 350 -6.52 -12.41 -9.78
CA PRO A 350 -6.83 -12.26 -11.20
C PRO A 350 -5.56 -12.03 -12.02
N ASN A 351 -5.32 -12.84 -13.04
CA ASN A 351 -4.17 -12.68 -13.93
C ASN A 351 -4.52 -11.66 -15.02
N PRO A 352 -3.85 -10.49 -15.09
CA PRO A 352 -4.17 -9.48 -16.09
C PRO A 352 -4.02 -9.95 -17.53
N LEU A 353 -3.18 -10.97 -17.78
CA LEU A 353 -3.02 -11.58 -19.10
C LEU A 353 -4.22 -12.43 -19.52
N ILE A 354 -5.14 -12.71 -18.59
CA ILE A 354 -6.36 -13.51 -18.79
C ILE A 354 -7.59 -12.60 -18.68
N THR A 355 -7.65 -11.77 -17.63
CA THR A 355 -8.89 -11.04 -17.30
C THR A 355 -9.14 -9.80 -18.14
N VAL A 356 -8.09 -9.12 -18.65
CA VAL A 356 -8.25 -7.85 -19.37
C VAL A 356 -9.06 -8.02 -20.65
N HIS A 357 -8.73 -8.99 -21.51
CA HIS A 357 -9.49 -9.22 -22.74
C HIS A 357 -10.83 -9.89 -22.49
N ARG A 358 -10.92 -10.78 -21.48
CA ARG A 358 -12.17 -11.47 -21.15
C ARG A 358 -13.24 -10.56 -20.54
N ALA A 359 -12.84 -9.50 -19.82
CA ALA A 359 -13.77 -8.53 -19.27
C ALA A 359 -14.44 -7.64 -20.35
N ASP A 360 -13.74 -7.39 -21.46
CA ASP A 360 -14.21 -6.53 -22.55
C ASP A 360 -15.00 -7.29 -23.63
N GLU A 361 -14.83 -8.61 -23.72
CA GLU A 361 -15.43 -9.45 -24.76
C GLU A 361 -16.80 -10.00 -24.35
N THR A 362 -17.78 -9.85 -25.25
CA THR A 362 -19.13 -10.43 -25.07
C THR A 362 -19.28 -11.82 -25.69
N GLU A 363 -18.31 -12.23 -26.50
CA GLU A 363 -18.27 -13.53 -27.17
C GLU A 363 -17.29 -14.47 -26.44
N ALA A 364 -17.52 -15.79 -26.59
CA ALA A 364 -16.60 -16.77 -26.03
C ALA A 364 -15.23 -16.69 -26.74
N PRO A 365 -14.12 -16.77 -26.00
CA PRO A 365 -12.78 -16.71 -26.58
C PRO A 365 -12.55 -17.86 -27.57
N ASP A 366 -11.78 -17.59 -28.61
CA ASP A 366 -11.40 -18.63 -29.56
C ASP A 366 -10.37 -19.62 -28.96
N ALA A 367 -10.16 -20.74 -29.63
CA ALA A 367 -9.27 -21.80 -29.15
C ALA A 367 -7.80 -21.37 -28.99
N ASN A 368 -7.34 -20.35 -29.72
CA ASN A 368 -5.98 -19.84 -29.56
C ASN A 368 -5.88 -18.96 -28.31
N VAL A 369 -6.91 -18.15 -28.03
CA VAL A 369 -7.01 -17.36 -26.80
C VAL A 369 -7.10 -18.29 -25.59
N GLU A 370 -7.95 -19.33 -25.63
CA GLU A 370 -8.03 -20.33 -24.56
C GLU A 370 -6.68 -21.03 -24.29
N ALA A 371 -5.96 -21.41 -25.35
CA ALA A 371 -4.64 -22.03 -25.21
C ALA A 371 -3.60 -21.05 -24.65
N SER A 372 -3.67 -19.77 -25.04
CA SER A 372 -2.82 -18.70 -24.51
C SER A 372 -3.10 -18.45 -23.03
N ASP A 373 -4.36 -18.36 -22.63
CA ASP A 373 -4.78 -18.14 -21.24
C ASP A 373 -4.35 -19.31 -20.35
N LEU A 374 -4.54 -20.55 -20.84
CA LEU A 374 -4.07 -21.75 -20.16
C LEU A 374 -2.55 -21.73 -19.95
N SER A 375 -1.79 -21.33 -20.96
CA SER A 375 -0.33 -21.19 -20.86
C SER A 375 0.05 -20.13 -19.84
N ALA A 376 -0.55 -18.94 -19.91
CA ALA A 376 -0.27 -17.83 -18.99
C ALA A 376 -0.62 -18.19 -17.54
N PHE A 377 -1.73 -18.90 -17.33
CA PHE A 377 -2.12 -19.41 -16.01
C PHE A 377 -1.07 -20.38 -15.45
N TRP A 378 -0.69 -21.40 -16.22
CA TRP A 378 0.29 -22.39 -15.77
C TRP A 378 1.69 -21.81 -15.61
N GLU A 379 2.08 -20.82 -16.40
CA GLU A 379 3.33 -20.07 -16.22
C GLU A 379 3.37 -19.32 -14.88
N SER A 380 2.26 -18.66 -14.52
CA SER A 380 2.10 -17.98 -13.22
C SER A 380 2.23 -18.96 -12.05
N VAL A 381 1.46 -20.05 -12.08
CA VAL A 381 1.50 -21.11 -11.06
C VAL A 381 2.90 -21.75 -10.96
N SER A 382 3.51 -22.09 -12.09
CA SER A 382 4.85 -22.69 -12.13
C SER A 382 5.94 -21.73 -11.65
N GLY A 383 5.79 -20.43 -11.92
CA GLY A 383 6.65 -19.38 -11.38
C GLY A 383 6.60 -19.35 -9.85
N ALA A 384 5.39 -19.38 -9.28
CA ALA A 384 5.18 -19.37 -7.84
C ALA A 384 5.73 -20.65 -7.16
N ILE A 385 5.51 -21.83 -7.73
CA ILE A 385 6.07 -23.10 -7.23
C ILE A 385 7.60 -23.05 -7.19
N ARG A 386 8.25 -22.57 -8.26
CA ARG A 386 9.71 -22.42 -8.30
C ARG A 386 10.22 -21.39 -7.28
N ALA A 387 9.47 -20.33 -7.03
CA ALA A 387 9.81 -19.35 -6.01
C ALA A 387 9.80 -19.98 -4.60
N ASP A 388 8.76 -20.75 -4.26
CA ASP A 388 8.69 -21.47 -2.97
C ASP A 388 9.79 -22.51 -2.83
N PHE A 389 10.02 -23.32 -3.86
CA PHE A 389 11.05 -24.35 -3.85
C PHE A 389 12.47 -23.75 -3.75
N SER A 390 12.69 -22.57 -4.32
CA SER A 390 13.95 -21.85 -4.19
C SER A 390 14.05 -20.98 -2.94
N ASN A 391 13.00 -20.86 -2.12
CA ASN A 391 13.03 -20.06 -0.89
C ASN A 391 13.79 -20.83 0.23
N PRO A 392 14.93 -20.31 0.73
CA PRO A 392 15.71 -21.00 1.75
C PRO A 392 14.95 -21.28 3.05
N MET A 393 13.94 -20.46 3.38
CA MET A 393 13.11 -20.65 4.57
C MET A 393 12.07 -21.75 4.39
N LEU A 394 11.54 -21.95 3.18
CA LEU A 394 10.51 -22.95 2.90
C LEU A 394 11.07 -24.33 2.52
N ARG A 395 12.31 -24.43 2.02
CA ARG A 395 12.86 -25.72 1.56
C ARG A 395 12.83 -26.81 2.63
N GLY A 396 13.22 -26.47 3.86
CA GLY A 396 13.17 -27.42 4.97
C GLY A 396 11.75 -27.88 5.25
N PHE A 397 10.80 -26.95 5.22
CA PHE A 397 9.38 -27.24 5.37
C PHE A 397 8.84 -28.18 4.27
N LEU A 398 9.10 -27.81 3.02
CA LEU A 398 8.71 -28.58 1.83
C LEU A 398 9.25 -30.01 1.88
N TYR A 399 10.52 -30.16 2.22
CA TYR A 399 11.20 -31.45 2.26
C TYR A 399 10.79 -32.30 3.46
N ASP A 400 10.96 -31.78 4.68
CA ASP A 400 10.78 -32.55 5.91
C ASP A 400 9.29 -32.83 6.19
N HIS A 401 8.38 -31.89 5.88
CA HIS A 401 6.98 -31.97 6.32
C HIS A 401 5.98 -32.24 5.19
N LEU A 402 6.27 -31.81 3.97
CA LEU A 402 5.36 -31.96 2.82
C LEU A 402 5.85 -33.01 1.81
N GLY A 403 7.02 -33.61 2.02
CA GLY A 403 7.56 -34.67 1.18
C GLY A 403 8.00 -34.21 -0.23
N VAL A 404 8.16 -32.90 -0.44
CA VAL A 404 8.61 -32.34 -1.72
C VAL A 404 10.14 -32.38 -1.77
N ALA A 405 10.67 -33.33 -2.53
CA ALA A 405 12.10 -33.56 -2.61
C ALA A 405 12.80 -32.91 -3.81
N GLU A 406 12.10 -32.77 -4.93
CA GLU A 406 12.70 -32.41 -6.21
C GLU A 406 11.71 -31.71 -7.14
N ILE A 407 12.21 -30.79 -7.97
CA ILE A 407 11.52 -30.29 -9.15
C ILE A 407 12.35 -30.64 -10.38
N GLU A 408 11.69 -31.30 -11.33
CA GLU A 408 12.23 -31.58 -12.66
C GLU A 408 11.57 -30.67 -13.70
N GLN A 409 12.39 -30.02 -14.53
CA GLN A 409 11.96 -29.22 -15.67
C GLN A 409 12.59 -29.77 -16.95
N ALA A 410 11.74 -30.26 -17.85
CA ALA A 410 12.12 -30.63 -19.21
C ALA A 410 11.74 -29.51 -20.19
N THR A 411 12.71 -29.00 -20.95
CA THR A 411 12.47 -28.00 -22.00
C THR A 411 12.90 -28.54 -23.35
N SER A 412 11.95 -28.67 -24.29
CA SER A 412 12.21 -29.15 -25.64
C SER A 412 12.23 -28.01 -26.66
N TYR A 413 13.34 -27.88 -27.38
CA TYR A 413 13.52 -26.92 -28.48
C TYR A 413 13.49 -27.65 -29.82
N ARG A 414 12.52 -27.32 -30.67
CA ARG A 414 12.44 -27.82 -32.05
C ARG A 414 12.81 -26.70 -33.03
N TYR A 415 14.02 -26.74 -33.57
CA TYR A 415 14.51 -25.73 -34.52
C TYR A 415 13.96 -26.01 -35.92
N LYS A 416 13.31 -25.02 -36.52
CA LYS A 416 12.71 -25.13 -37.86
C LYS A 416 13.32 -24.07 -38.78
N SER A 417 13.66 -24.49 -40.00
CA SER A 417 13.90 -23.58 -41.12
C SER A 417 12.57 -23.29 -41.83
N LYS A 418 12.61 -22.48 -42.90
CA LYS A 418 11.43 -22.26 -43.77
C LYS A 418 10.95 -23.54 -44.47
N THR A 419 11.79 -24.57 -44.57
CA THR A 419 11.52 -25.75 -45.42
C THR A 419 11.61 -27.09 -44.68
N SER A 420 12.17 -27.14 -43.48
CA SER A 420 12.37 -28.39 -42.73
C SER A 420 12.58 -28.16 -41.23
N VAL A 421 12.46 -29.23 -40.44
CA VAL A 421 12.99 -29.27 -39.07
C VAL A 421 14.51 -29.48 -39.16
N LEU A 422 15.27 -28.61 -38.51
CA LEU A 422 16.74 -28.64 -38.47
C LEU A 422 17.26 -29.58 -37.38
N GLY A 423 16.52 -29.70 -36.28
CA GLY A 423 16.87 -30.57 -35.16
C GLY A 423 16.01 -30.31 -33.93
N GLU A 424 16.20 -31.18 -32.94
CA GLU A 424 15.55 -31.10 -31.63
C GLU A 424 16.63 -31.12 -30.55
N LEU A 425 16.44 -30.31 -29.50
CA LEU A 425 17.30 -30.26 -28.32
C LEU A 425 16.40 -30.35 -27.10
N GLU A 426 16.68 -31.31 -26.23
CA GLU A 426 16.00 -31.44 -24.94
C GLU A 426 16.98 -31.08 -23.83
N ILE A 427 16.57 -30.16 -22.96
CA ILE A 427 17.32 -29.77 -21.78
C ILE A 427 16.53 -30.21 -20.56
N LEU A 428 17.12 -31.10 -19.76
CA LEU A 428 16.58 -31.55 -18.49
C LEU A 428 17.31 -30.85 -17.35
N VAL A 429 16.56 -30.18 -16.49
CA VAL A 429 17.07 -29.55 -15.26
C VAL A 429 16.36 -30.19 -14.08
N ARG A 430 17.13 -30.80 -13.18
CA ARG A 430 16.64 -31.40 -11.95
C ARG A 430 17.24 -30.65 -10.77
N ASP A 431 16.40 -29.99 -9.99
CA ASP A 431 16.82 -29.27 -8.78
C ASP A 431 16.23 -30.02 -7.57
N LYS A 432 17.10 -30.58 -6.74
CA LYS A 432 16.78 -31.40 -5.56
C LYS A 432 17.03 -30.63 -4.28
N ILE A 433 16.23 -30.87 -3.24
CA ILE A 433 16.53 -30.40 -1.89
C ILE A 433 17.41 -31.45 -1.20
N GLY A 434 18.62 -31.04 -0.81
CA GLY A 434 19.55 -31.85 -0.02
C GLY A 434 19.68 -31.32 1.39
N ARG A 435 20.00 -32.21 2.34
CA ARG A 435 20.25 -31.87 3.75
C ARG A 435 21.75 -31.88 4.04
N LEU A 436 22.26 -30.80 4.63
CA LEU A 436 23.62 -30.74 5.18
C LEU A 436 23.71 -31.56 6.46
N GLU A 437 24.86 -32.18 6.66
CA GLU A 437 25.23 -32.73 7.96
C GLU A 437 25.39 -31.60 8.99
N ASP A 438 25.13 -31.88 10.27
CA ASP A 438 25.13 -30.87 11.35
C ASP A 438 26.46 -30.10 11.45
N GLY A 439 27.58 -30.71 11.08
CA GLY A 439 28.91 -30.06 11.07
C GLY A 439 29.12 -29.04 9.94
N LEU A 440 28.24 -28.99 8.94
CA LEU A 440 28.31 -28.09 7.78
C LEU A 440 27.18 -27.03 7.78
N ALA A 441 26.19 -27.16 8.67
CA ALA A 441 25.17 -26.14 8.84
C ALA A 441 25.79 -24.87 9.44
N GLY A 442 25.71 -23.75 8.72
CA GLY A 442 26.23 -22.45 9.20
C GLY A 442 25.44 -21.91 10.40
N GLU A 443 25.95 -20.85 11.03
CA GLU A 443 25.31 -20.20 12.21
C GLU A 443 23.86 -19.75 11.95
N ALA A 444 23.48 -19.53 10.69
CA ALA A 444 22.12 -19.17 10.27
C ALA A 444 21.12 -20.36 10.29
N GLY A 445 21.56 -21.57 10.62
CA GLY A 445 20.69 -22.73 10.79
C GLY A 445 20.12 -23.33 9.50
N THR A 446 20.51 -22.84 8.31
CA THR A 446 20.04 -23.38 7.03
C THR A 446 20.62 -24.78 6.79
N ARG A 447 19.82 -25.82 7.06
CA ARG A 447 20.20 -27.24 6.89
C ARG A 447 19.86 -27.78 5.51
N HIS A 448 19.01 -27.10 4.74
CA HIS A 448 18.55 -27.56 3.43
C HIS A 448 19.10 -26.68 2.31
N LEU A 449 19.70 -27.29 1.29
CA LEU A 449 20.23 -26.61 0.11
C LEU A 449 19.60 -27.13 -1.17
N LEU A 450 19.64 -26.29 -2.20
CA LEU A 450 19.29 -26.69 -3.56
C LEU A 450 20.52 -27.33 -4.22
N ILE A 451 20.37 -28.54 -4.73
CA ILE A 451 21.40 -29.29 -5.44
C ILE A 451 20.91 -29.51 -6.86
N ARG A 452 21.69 -29.09 -7.85
CA ARG A 452 21.42 -29.46 -9.25
C ARG A 452 21.83 -30.91 -9.47
N ALA A 453 20.85 -31.79 -9.60
CA ALA A 453 21.08 -33.19 -9.87
C ALA A 453 21.46 -33.41 -11.34
N LEU A 454 22.33 -34.39 -11.57
CA LEU A 454 22.62 -34.85 -12.93
C LEU A 454 21.43 -35.66 -13.45
N ALA A 455 21.20 -35.67 -14.76
CA ALA A 455 20.12 -36.46 -15.37
C ALA A 455 20.20 -37.97 -15.04
N SER A 456 21.40 -38.48 -14.72
CA SER A 456 21.64 -39.88 -14.34
C SER A 456 21.62 -40.12 -12.82
N ALA A 457 21.31 -39.10 -12.01
CA ALA A 457 21.19 -39.28 -10.56
C ALA A 457 19.96 -40.16 -10.24
N PRO A 458 19.98 -40.93 -9.15
CA PRO A 458 18.81 -41.68 -8.71
C PRO A 458 17.64 -40.77 -8.36
N GLU A 459 16.43 -41.30 -8.49
CA GLU A 459 15.21 -40.58 -8.14
C GLU A 459 15.10 -40.39 -6.62
N PRO A 460 14.34 -39.39 -6.14
CA PRO A 460 14.20 -39.16 -4.71
C PRO A 460 13.77 -40.40 -3.93
N TRP A 461 12.81 -41.17 -4.45
CA TRP A 461 12.29 -42.39 -3.83
C TRP A 461 13.23 -43.61 -3.91
N ASP A 462 14.38 -43.50 -4.56
CA ASP A 462 15.39 -44.55 -4.58
C ASP A 462 16.27 -44.55 -3.30
N HIS A 463 16.07 -43.58 -2.41
CA HIS A 463 16.83 -43.41 -1.17
C HIS A 463 15.93 -43.34 0.05
N ASP A 464 16.43 -43.82 1.19
CA ASP A 464 15.78 -43.58 2.48
C ASP A 464 15.87 -42.10 2.84
N HIS A 465 14.72 -41.51 3.16
CA HIS A 465 14.64 -40.13 3.63
C HIS A 465 14.75 -40.10 5.16
N PRO A 466 15.53 -39.15 5.73
CA PRO A 466 15.61 -39.01 7.19
C PRO A 466 14.25 -38.62 7.76
N GLU A 467 14.03 -38.94 9.04
CA GLU A 467 12.80 -38.49 9.71
C GLU A 467 12.68 -36.95 9.70
N PRO A 468 11.44 -36.43 9.59
CA PRO A 468 11.16 -35.00 9.66
C PRO A 468 11.75 -34.38 10.93
N LEU A 469 12.32 -33.19 10.81
CA LEU A 469 12.63 -32.38 11.99
C LEU A 469 11.32 -31.82 12.58
N PRO A 470 11.24 -31.54 13.89
CA PRO A 470 10.09 -30.84 14.44
C PRO A 470 10.00 -29.41 13.90
N LEU A 471 8.78 -28.89 13.73
CA LEU A 471 8.55 -27.48 13.40
C LEU A 471 8.95 -26.62 14.60
N THR A 472 10.07 -25.90 14.49
CA THR A 472 10.60 -24.99 15.52
C THR A 472 10.37 -23.53 15.17
#